data_AF-A0A6J6JSQ6-F1
#
_entry.id   AF-A0A6J6JSQ6-F1
#
_cell.length_a   1.000
_cell.length_b   1.000
_cell.length_c   1.000
_cell.angle_alpha   90.00
_cell.angle_beta   90.00
_cell.angle_gamma   90.00
#
_symmetry.space_group_name_H-M   'P 1'
#
loop_
_entity.id
_entity.type
_entity.pdbx_description
1 polymer ?
#
loop_
_entity_poly.entity_id
_entity_poly.type
_entity_poly.pdbx_seq_one_letter_code
_entity_poly.pdbx_strand_id
1 'polypeptide(L)'
;MDNSEFQLVFRGYDKDEVDAAVSAMREELDHVRDYNYKAASEVEFLKSEIASLKQRLKRDAGTGYAELGAQFEQTLRVAEEQARKLMTDAGQDALRVRETAKAEAEQLTRKAEAAVQKLLSDAESKAKETRLDAERTSVEILAQAKTQEGEATEKIVHAQREASAIRSEGERYAAELRASVHRETEEARALATELSQRTAQSRVELEAELKAKRDEGEQEALRIYESAVKQAQQATEDANKAVAEASRLAAELNSEAERNLRDAKVTAANVTEDAQRNAGNLINQSRRRAELLARKAEAFANAVIVDGQDRLNRWESEANEIEDFLNTLKSLMSTESMVAADETLAQTQLEGSSPSITDGFDTNVDYSEPRAESYDAIEVESYEDKKY
;
A
#
# COMPACT_ATOMS: atom_id res chain seq x y z
N MET A 1 139.61 -55.86 121.32
CA MET A 1 140.11 -57.18 120.90
C MET A 1 140.86 -57.79 122.05
N ASP A 2 140.18 -58.68 122.78
CA ASP A 2 140.80 -59.56 123.76
C ASP A 2 140.21 -60.95 123.51
N ASN A 3 141.05 -61.82 122.96
CA ASN A 3 140.69 -63.09 122.34
C ASN A 3 140.99 -64.20 123.35
N SER A 4 140.11 -64.35 124.35
CA SER A 4 140.20 -65.42 125.35
C SER A 4 139.51 -66.68 124.77
N GLU A 5 140.26 -67.53 124.07
CA GLU A 5 139.73 -68.81 123.59
C GLU A 5 139.53 -69.78 124.78
N PHE A 6 138.31 -70.30 124.93
CA PHE A 6 137.96 -71.29 125.95
C PHE A 6 138.42 -72.70 125.54
N GLN A 7 139.01 -73.49 126.46
CA GLN A 7 139.43 -74.87 126.19
C GLN A 7 138.21 -75.82 126.07
N LEU A 8 138.13 -76.59 124.96
CA LEU A 8 137.07 -77.56 124.68
C LEU A 8 137.25 -78.88 125.45
N VAL A 9 136.25 -79.27 126.25
CA VAL A 9 136.23 -80.53 127.04
C VAL A 9 135.03 -81.39 126.64
N PHE A 10 135.16 -82.72 126.72
CA PHE A 10 134.27 -83.73 126.10
C PHE A 10 132.78 -83.71 126.54
N ARG A 11 132.40 -82.89 127.54
CA ARG A 11 131.02 -82.59 127.96
C ARG A 11 130.87 -81.09 128.27
N GLY A 12 131.30 -80.24 127.34
CA GLY A 12 131.23 -78.78 127.44
C GLY A 12 129.93 -78.21 126.85
N TYR A 13 129.65 -76.94 127.18
CA TYR A 13 128.59 -76.16 126.53
C TYR A 13 128.88 -76.02 125.04
N ASP A 14 127.81 -75.98 124.24
CA ASP A 14 127.92 -75.80 122.80
C ASP A 14 128.66 -74.49 122.50
N LYS A 15 129.74 -74.59 121.72
CA LYS A 15 130.61 -73.46 121.41
C LYS A 15 129.81 -72.36 120.70
N ASP A 16 128.91 -72.73 119.79
CA ASP A 16 128.15 -71.76 119.00
C ASP A 16 127.15 -71.00 119.90
N GLU A 17 126.54 -71.66 120.88
CA GLU A 17 125.65 -71.00 121.85
C GLU A 17 126.42 -70.08 122.81
N VAL A 18 127.61 -70.49 123.26
CA VAL A 18 128.45 -69.66 124.15
C VAL A 18 129.01 -68.45 123.41
N ASP A 19 129.51 -68.63 122.19
CA ASP A 19 130.01 -67.54 121.36
C ASP A 19 128.87 -66.55 121.04
N ALA A 20 127.65 -67.04 120.79
CA ALA A 20 126.47 -66.18 120.62
C ALA A 20 126.13 -65.41 121.90
N ALA A 21 126.13 -66.05 123.07
CA ALA A 21 125.83 -65.40 124.35
C ALA A 21 126.91 -64.36 124.74
N VAL A 22 128.19 -64.67 124.52
CA VAL A 22 129.29 -63.72 124.77
C VAL A 22 129.25 -62.56 123.78
N SER A 23 128.90 -62.81 122.51
CA SER A 23 128.69 -61.73 121.54
C SER A 23 127.53 -60.83 121.96
N ALA A 24 126.40 -61.40 122.39
CA ALA A 24 125.26 -60.65 122.90
C ALA A 24 125.63 -59.80 124.14
N MET A 25 126.38 -60.37 125.10
CA MET A 25 126.85 -59.62 126.27
C MET A 25 127.86 -58.52 125.91
N ARG A 26 128.71 -58.73 124.90
CA ARG A 26 129.64 -57.70 124.41
C ARG A 26 128.90 -56.57 123.72
N GLU A 27 127.90 -56.89 122.89
CA GLU A 27 127.01 -55.90 122.29
C GLU A 27 126.25 -55.11 123.36
N GLU A 28 125.73 -55.80 124.39
CA GLU A 28 125.06 -55.15 125.51
C GLU A 28 126.01 -54.26 126.32
N LEU A 29 127.25 -54.71 126.57
CA LEU A 29 128.26 -53.90 127.25
C LEU A 29 128.65 -52.65 126.45
N ASP A 30 128.81 -52.79 125.13
CA ASP A 30 129.10 -51.66 124.24
C ASP A 30 127.90 -50.72 124.16
N HIS A 31 126.67 -51.24 124.15
CA HIS A 31 125.45 -50.43 124.23
C HIS A 31 125.37 -49.65 125.56
N VAL A 32 125.65 -50.30 126.70
CA VAL A 32 125.65 -49.64 128.01
C VAL A 32 126.77 -48.60 128.12
N ARG A 33 127.94 -48.86 127.52
CA ARG A 33 129.03 -47.88 127.46
C ARG A 33 128.67 -46.67 126.62
N ASP A 34 128.10 -46.89 125.44
CA ASP A 34 127.66 -45.80 124.56
C ASP A 34 126.50 -45.01 125.19
N TYR A 35 125.56 -45.69 125.86
CA TYR A 35 124.50 -45.07 126.65
C TYR A 35 125.08 -44.22 127.79
N ASN A 36 126.02 -44.74 128.58
CA ASN A 36 126.66 -43.97 129.65
C ASN A 36 127.47 -42.79 129.12
N TYR A 37 128.14 -42.93 127.97
CA TYR A 37 128.87 -41.81 127.35
C TYR A 37 127.90 -40.72 126.89
N LYS A 38 126.80 -41.09 126.23
CA LYS A 38 125.73 -40.16 125.83
C LYS A 38 125.08 -39.50 127.03
N ALA A 39 124.73 -40.27 128.06
CA ALA A 39 124.15 -39.74 129.29
C ALA A 39 125.10 -38.79 130.02
N ALA A 40 126.41 -39.10 130.09
CA ALA A 40 127.39 -38.21 130.69
C ALA A 40 127.57 -36.91 129.88
N SER A 41 127.61 -37.01 128.56
CA SER A 41 127.64 -35.84 127.66
C SER A 41 126.40 -34.97 127.82
N GLU A 42 125.22 -35.58 127.90
CA GLU A 42 123.95 -34.90 128.11
C GLU A 42 123.87 -34.27 129.50
N VAL A 43 124.36 -34.94 130.55
CA VAL A 43 124.47 -34.36 131.90
C VAL A 43 125.41 -33.15 131.89
N GLU A 44 126.53 -33.22 131.18
CA GLU A 44 127.46 -32.08 131.09
C GLU A 44 126.87 -30.93 130.26
N PHE A 45 126.18 -31.24 129.17
CA PHE A 45 125.41 -30.27 128.39
C PHE A 45 124.34 -29.59 129.26
N LEU A 46 123.51 -30.38 129.95
CA LEU A 46 122.48 -29.89 130.86
C LEU A 46 123.08 -29.10 132.03
N LYS A 47 124.24 -29.50 132.57
CA LYS A 47 124.94 -28.72 133.60
C LYS A 47 125.43 -27.38 133.05
N SER A 48 126.01 -27.37 131.85
CA SER A 48 126.44 -26.13 131.19
C SER A 48 125.25 -25.22 130.88
N GLU A 49 124.13 -25.81 130.47
CA GLU A 49 122.88 -25.10 130.19
C GLU A 49 122.26 -24.58 131.47
N ILE A 50 122.18 -25.38 132.54
CA ILE A 50 121.75 -24.95 133.87
C ILE A 50 122.68 -23.86 134.41
N ALA A 51 124.00 -23.94 134.20
CA ALA A 51 124.92 -22.89 134.60
C ALA A 51 124.68 -21.60 133.80
N SER A 52 124.46 -21.71 132.49
CA SER A 52 124.13 -20.57 131.63
C SER A 52 122.77 -19.95 131.98
N LEU A 53 121.76 -20.79 132.26
CA LEU A 53 120.43 -20.40 132.69
C LEU A 53 120.47 -19.82 134.09
N LYS A 54 121.25 -20.37 135.03
CA LYS A 54 121.47 -19.77 136.35
C LYS A 54 122.19 -18.44 136.22
N GLN A 55 123.16 -18.28 135.31
CA GLN A 55 123.84 -17.01 135.10
C GLN A 55 122.92 -15.98 134.43
N ARG A 56 122.10 -16.39 133.45
CA ARG A 56 121.02 -15.57 132.86
C ARG A 56 120.01 -15.18 133.93
N LEU A 57 119.51 -16.14 134.71
CA LEU A 57 118.56 -15.90 135.79
C LEU A 57 119.17 -15.07 136.92
N LYS A 58 120.48 -15.12 137.18
CA LYS A 58 121.13 -14.22 138.16
C LYS A 58 121.35 -12.81 137.61
N ARG A 59 121.49 -12.68 136.28
CA ARG A 59 121.42 -11.39 135.56
C ARG A 59 119.98 -10.84 135.62
N ASP A 60 119.01 -11.68 135.32
CA ASP A 60 117.59 -11.35 135.20
C ASP A 60 116.90 -11.20 136.58
N ALA A 61 117.39 -11.88 137.63
CA ALA A 61 116.93 -11.70 139.02
C ALA A 61 117.51 -10.42 139.66
N GLY A 62 118.56 -9.83 139.07
CA GLY A 62 119.02 -8.47 139.39
C GLY A 62 118.20 -7.37 138.71
N THR A 63 117.52 -7.69 137.60
CA THR A 63 116.58 -6.84 136.85
C THR A 63 115.15 -7.30 137.14
N GLY A 64 114.72 -7.08 138.39
CA GLY A 64 113.48 -7.63 138.94
C GLY A 64 112.21 -7.26 138.19
N TYR A 65 111.13 -7.98 138.53
CA TYR A 65 109.71 -7.81 138.14
C TYR A 65 109.20 -6.38 137.90
N ALA A 66 109.86 -5.35 138.44
CA ALA A 66 109.61 -3.94 138.14
C ALA A 66 109.89 -3.56 136.67
N GLU A 67 110.92 -4.10 136.01
CA GLU A 67 111.26 -3.75 134.62
C GLU A 67 110.36 -4.47 133.60
N LEU A 68 109.99 -5.73 133.88
CA LEU A 68 108.99 -6.44 133.08
C LEU A 68 107.59 -5.83 133.25
N GLY A 69 107.24 -5.40 134.48
CA GLY A 69 106.03 -4.62 134.75
C GLY A 69 106.03 -3.29 133.98
N ALA A 70 107.16 -2.57 133.96
CA ALA A 70 107.32 -1.33 133.20
C ALA A 70 107.21 -1.55 131.68
N GLN A 71 107.76 -2.65 131.14
CA GLN A 71 107.62 -3.00 129.72
C GLN A 71 106.21 -3.45 129.33
N PHE A 72 105.52 -4.22 130.19
CA PHE A 72 104.10 -4.56 130.00
C PHE A 72 103.21 -3.34 130.08
N GLU A 73 103.43 -2.47 131.06
CA GLU A 73 102.71 -1.20 131.19
C GLU A 73 103.00 -0.28 129.99
N GLN A 74 104.25 -0.22 129.52
CA GLN A 74 104.60 0.53 128.31
C GLN A 74 103.93 -0.04 127.05
N THR A 75 103.87 -1.37 126.90
CA THR A 75 103.23 -2.02 125.74
C THR A 75 101.71 -1.86 125.79
N LEU A 76 101.10 -2.02 126.97
CA LEU A 76 99.67 -1.76 127.17
C LEU A 76 99.34 -0.29 126.94
N ARG A 77 100.18 0.64 127.40
CA ARG A 77 100.02 2.07 127.15
C ARG A 77 100.09 2.40 125.66
N VAL A 78 101.06 1.85 124.94
CA VAL A 78 101.19 2.04 123.47
C VAL A 78 100.04 1.36 122.72
N ALA A 79 99.60 0.18 123.14
CA ALA A 79 98.45 -0.51 122.54
C ALA A 79 97.13 0.22 122.82
N GLU A 80 96.94 0.75 124.02
CA GLU A 80 95.77 1.57 124.37
C GLU A 80 95.80 2.91 123.63
N GLU A 81 96.95 3.56 123.52
CA GLU A 81 97.12 4.78 122.72
C GLU A 81 96.84 4.51 121.24
N GLN A 82 97.34 3.39 120.70
CA GLN A 82 97.08 2.96 119.31
C GLN A 82 95.62 2.58 119.09
N ALA A 83 94.96 1.92 120.06
CA ALA A 83 93.54 1.59 119.99
C ALA A 83 92.67 2.84 120.08
N ARG A 84 92.99 3.79 120.97
CA ARG A 84 92.32 5.10 121.06
C ARG A 84 92.50 5.90 119.77
N LYS A 85 93.70 5.87 119.18
CA LYS A 85 93.97 6.49 117.88
C LYS A 85 93.15 5.82 116.78
N LEU A 86 93.15 4.49 116.69
CA LEU A 86 92.36 3.76 115.70
C LEU A 86 90.86 4.02 115.85
N MET A 87 90.33 4.07 117.09
CA MET A 87 88.94 4.41 117.35
C MET A 87 88.62 5.84 116.94
N THR A 88 89.54 6.78 117.17
CA THR A 88 89.37 8.18 116.75
C THR A 88 89.40 8.30 115.23
N ASP A 89 90.36 7.65 114.57
CA ASP A 89 90.52 7.65 113.12
C ASP A 89 89.30 6.98 112.46
N ALA A 90 88.88 5.80 112.93
CA ALA A 90 87.67 5.12 112.45
C ALA A 90 86.40 5.93 112.71
N GLY A 91 86.31 6.63 113.85
CA GLY A 91 85.21 7.55 114.14
C GLY A 91 85.18 8.73 113.18
N GLN A 92 86.34 9.33 112.88
CA GLN A 92 86.45 10.40 111.89
C GLN A 92 86.14 9.91 110.48
N ASP A 93 86.59 8.72 110.09
CA ASP A 93 86.32 8.14 108.78
C ASP A 93 84.84 7.80 108.62
N ALA A 94 84.21 7.22 109.65
CA ALA A 94 82.76 6.99 109.65
C ALA A 94 81.97 8.31 109.51
N LEU A 95 82.42 9.38 110.18
CA LEU A 95 81.83 10.71 110.01
C LEU A 95 82.04 11.23 108.58
N ARG A 96 83.26 11.14 108.02
CA ARG A 96 83.55 11.56 106.64
C ARG A 96 82.67 10.82 105.65
N VAL A 97 82.61 9.49 105.72
CA VAL A 97 81.77 8.65 104.84
C VAL A 97 80.30 9.02 104.98
N ARG A 98 79.82 9.29 106.20
CA ARG A 98 78.42 9.70 106.41
C ARG A 98 78.14 11.07 105.80
N GLU A 99 79.02 12.05 106.01
CA GLU A 99 78.84 13.39 105.44
C GLU A 99 78.96 13.38 103.91
N THR A 100 79.87 12.60 103.33
CA THR A 100 79.95 12.44 101.86
C THR A 100 78.72 11.75 101.31
N ALA A 101 78.26 10.65 101.92
CA ALA A 101 77.04 9.97 101.49
C ALA A 101 75.80 10.87 101.61
N LYS A 102 75.73 11.69 102.66
CA LYS A 102 74.67 12.68 102.83
C LYS A 102 74.73 13.76 101.75
N ALA A 103 75.91 14.31 101.47
CA ALA A 103 76.09 15.31 100.41
C ALA A 103 75.77 14.76 99.01
N GLU A 104 76.16 13.52 98.72
CA GLU A 104 75.84 12.82 97.48
C GLU A 104 74.33 12.55 97.35
N ALA A 105 73.68 12.10 98.43
CA ALA A 105 72.24 11.91 98.46
C ALA A 105 71.49 13.22 98.21
N GLU A 106 71.87 14.31 98.88
CA GLU A 106 71.29 15.65 98.64
C GLU A 106 71.57 16.17 97.23
N GLN A 107 72.74 15.86 96.65
CA GLN A 107 73.04 16.22 95.27
C GLN A 107 72.19 15.41 94.28
N LEU A 108 72.00 14.11 94.55
CA LEU A 108 71.17 13.24 93.73
C LEU A 108 69.69 13.67 93.80
N THR A 109 69.17 14.00 94.98
CA THR A 109 67.79 14.49 95.12
C THR A 109 67.61 15.81 94.38
N ARG A 110 68.52 16.80 94.54
CA ARG A 110 68.47 18.06 93.80
C ARG A 110 68.51 17.84 92.28
N LYS A 111 69.34 16.93 91.78
CA LYS A 111 69.39 16.58 90.35
C LYS A 111 68.10 15.92 89.88
N ALA A 112 67.54 15.00 90.66
CA ALA A 112 66.28 14.33 90.34
C ALA A 112 65.11 15.31 90.33
N GLU A 113 65.01 16.20 91.32
CA GLU A 113 64.00 17.26 91.38
C GLU A 113 64.09 18.20 90.18
N ALA A 114 65.30 18.65 89.81
CA ALA A 114 65.50 19.48 88.64
C ALA A 114 65.12 18.76 87.32
N ALA A 115 65.45 17.47 87.20
CA ALA A 115 65.08 16.66 86.04
C ALA A 115 63.55 16.46 85.93
N VAL A 116 62.89 16.20 87.07
CA VAL A 116 61.43 16.06 87.13
C VAL A 116 60.73 17.38 86.81
N GLN A 117 61.19 18.50 87.38
CA GLN A 117 60.63 19.82 87.07
C GLN A 117 60.78 20.16 85.59
N LYS A 118 61.94 19.86 84.98
CA LYS A 118 62.14 20.03 83.55
C LYS A 118 61.18 19.16 82.74
N LEU A 119 61.07 17.87 83.08
CA LEU A 119 60.18 16.93 82.39
C LEU A 119 58.71 17.37 82.48
N LEU A 120 58.27 17.85 83.65
CA LEU A 120 56.92 18.38 83.85
C LEU A 120 56.70 19.64 83.01
N SER A 121 57.63 20.59 83.01
CA SER A 121 57.55 21.80 82.19
C SER A 121 57.50 21.49 80.69
N ASP A 122 58.31 20.53 80.23
CA ASP A 122 58.34 20.10 78.83
C ASP A 122 57.02 19.40 78.46
N ALA A 123 56.51 18.53 79.34
CA ALA A 123 55.24 17.83 79.15
C ALA A 123 54.04 18.80 79.13
N GLU A 124 54.00 19.78 80.04
CA GLU A 124 52.97 20.82 80.08
C GLU A 124 53.01 21.71 78.83
N SER A 125 54.21 22.09 78.39
CA SER A 125 54.39 22.87 77.16
C SER A 125 53.92 22.10 75.94
N LYS A 126 54.27 20.81 75.83
CA LYS A 126 53.85 19.95 74.72
C LYS A 126 52.34 19.70 74.73
N ALA A 127 51.75 19.45 75.90
CA ALA A 127 50.31 19.28 76.04
C ALA A 127 49.55 20.55 75.63
N LYS A 128 50.06 21.73 76.02
CA LYS A 128 49.49 23.01 75.61
C LYS A 128 49.59 23.24 74.10
N GLU A 129 50.73 22.95 73.50
CA GLU A 129 50.94 23.04 72.05
C GLU A 129 49.94 22.14 71.30
N THR A 130 49.89 20.85 71.64
CA THR A 130 48.96 19.91 71.02
C THR A 130 47.50 20.31 71.21
N ARG A 131 47.13 20.85 72.38
CA ARG A 131 45.77 21.36 72.62
C ARG A 131 45.45 22.56 71.71
N LEU A 132 46.38 23.52 71.59
CA LEU A 132 46.19 24.69 70.73
C LEU A 132 46.12 24.32 69.25
N ASP A 133 46.94 23.38 68.81
CA ASP A 133 46.89 22.89 67.43
C ASP A 133 45.57 22.16 67.14
N ALA A 134 45.12 21.30 68.06
CA ALA A 134 43.82 20.62 67.93
C ALA A 134 42.65 21.62 67.90
N GLU A 135 42.69 22.66 68.74
CA GLU A 135 41.67 23.72 68.76
C GLU A 135 41.66 24.51 67.45
N ARG A 136 42.83 24.89 66.92
CA ARG A 136 42.96 25.57 65.63
C ARG A 136 42.40 24.72 64.49
N THR A 137 42.83 23.46 64.38
CA THR A 137 42.34 22.56 63.33
C THR A 137 40.84 22.31 63.47
N SER A 138 40.31 22.22 64.69
CA SER A 138 38.87 22.09 64.92
C SER A 138 38.10 23.32 64.43
N VAL A 139 38.58 24.53 64.73
CA VAL A 139 37.96 25.78 64.27
C VAL A 139 38.04 25.90 62.75
N GLU A 140 39.17 25.54 62.15
CA GLU A 140 39.36 25.53 60.68
C GLU A 140 38.41 24.55 59.99
N ILE A 141 38.29 23.32 60.49
CA ILE A 141 37.36 22.31 59.96
C ILE A 141 35.91 22.80 60.08
N LEU A 142 35.53 23.38 61.23
CA LEU A 142 34.18 23.91 61.42
C LEU A 142 33.89 25.10 60.49
N ALA A 143 34.87 25.98 60.28
CA ALA A 143 34.74 27.09 59.34
C ALA A 143 34.56 26.58 57.90
N GLN A 144 35.39 25.63 57.47
CA GLN A 144 35.29 25.01 56.15
C GLN A 144 33.97 24.26 55.95
N ALA A 145 33.51 23.52 56.95
CA ALA A 145 32.23 22.82 56.90
C ALA A 145 31.07 23.83 56.74
N LYS A 146 31.11 24.94 57.48
CA LYS A 146 30.09 25.99 57.39
C LYS A 146 30.10 26.71 56.04
N THR A 147 31.26 26.97 55.45
CA THR A 147 31.34 27.56 54.11
C THR A 147 30.81 26.61 53.05
N GLN A 148 31.17 25.32 53.12
CA GLN A 148 30.67 24.29 52.20
C GLN A 148 29.16 24.09 52.33
N GLU A 149 28.62 24.11 53.55
CA GLU A 149 27.18 24.07 53.81
C GLU A 149 26.46 25.27 53.18
N GLY A 150 27.04 26.47 53.31
CA GLY A 150 26.55 27.69 52.67
C GLY A 150 26.50 27.56 51.15
N GLU A 151 27.62 27.16 50.53
CA GLU A 151 27.70 26.96 49.08
C GLU A 151 26.74 25.86 48.59
N ALA A 152 26.59 24.77 49.33
CA ALA A 152 25.65 23.70 49.00
C ALA A 152 24.20 24.21 49.07
N THR A 153 23.87 24.99 50.09
CA THR A 153 22.55 25.59 50.25
C THR A 153 22.25 26.57 49.11
N GLU A 154 23.21 27.42 48.75
CA GLU A 154 23.08 28.34 47.61
C GLU A 154 22.86 27.60 46.29
N LYS A 155 23.62 26.52 46.04
CA LYS A 155 23.42 25.65 44.86
C LYS A 155 22.04 25.00 44.85
N ILE A 156 21.55 24.54 46.00
CA ILE A 156 20.21 23.96 46.12
C ILE A 156 19.15 25.03 45.80
N VAL A 157 19.27 26.23 46.37
CA VAL A 157 18.33 27.33 46.10
C VAL A 157 18.37 27.74 44.63
N HIS A 158 19.56 27.81 44.03
CA HIS A 158 19.71 28.11 42.60
C HIS A 158 19.03 27.04 41.74
N ALA A 159 19.35 25.76 41.96
CA ALA A 159 18.75 24.65 41.24
C ALA A 159 17.22 24.59 41.41
N GLN A 160 16.69 24.91 42.60
CA GLN A 160 15.25 24.99 42.85
C GLN A 160 14.59 26.13 42.08
N ARG A 161 15.25 27.30 41.99
CA ARG A 161 14.76 28.43 41.20
C ARG A 161 14.77 28.12 39.70
N GLU A 162 15.85 27.54 39.19
CA GLU A 162 15.95 27.10 37.80
C GLU A 162 14.90 26.04 37.47
N ALA A 163 14.76 25.01 38.31
CA ALA A 163 13.73 23.99 38.13
C ALA A 163 12.31 24.60 38.13
N SER A 164 12.05 25.58 38.99
CA SER A 164 10.77 26.29 39.03
C SER A 164 10.54 27.13 37.77
N ALA A 165 11.58 27.79 37.26
CA ALA A 165 11.53 28.57 36.03
C ALA A 165 11.26 27.67 34.81
N ILE A 166 12.00 26.56 34.67
CA ILE A 166 11.81 25.55 33.62
C ILE A 166 10.39 24.99 33.67
N ARG A 167 9.89 24.66 34.87
CA ARG A 167 8.51 24.15 35.03
C ARG A 167 7.48 25.20 34.60
N SER A 168 7.64 26.45 35.01
CA SER A 168 6.74 27.54 34.63
C SER A 168 6.76 27.80 33.12
N GLU A 169 7.94 27.73 32.50
CA GLU A 169 8.09 27.88 31.05
C GLU A 169 7.44 26.71 30.29
N GLY A 170 7.65 25.48 30.76
CA GLY A 170 7.01 24.28 30.22
C GLY A 170 5.49 24.32 30.33
N GLU A 171 4.96 24.79 31.47
CA GLU A 171 3.51 24.99 31.66
C GLU A 171 2.95 26.05 30.70
N ARG A 172 3.65 27.17 30.52
CA ARG A 172 3.27 28.21 29.55
C ARG A 172 3.28 27.67 28.12
N TYR A 173 4.35 27.00 27.72
CA TYR A 173 4.47 26.42 26.38
C TYR A 173 3.37 25.37 26.13
N ALA A 174 3.08 24.51 27.11
CA ALA A 174 2.00 23.53 27.00
C ALA A 174 0.63 24.21 26.90
N ALA A 175 0.38 25.31 27.62
CA ALA A 175 -0.85 26.07 27.51
C ALA A 175 -0.99 26.76 26.14
N GLU A 176 0.08 27.38 25.64
CA GLU A 176 0.13 27.99 24.31
C GLU A 176 -0.12 26.97 23.20
N LEU A 177 0.53 25.80 23.27
CA LEU A 177 0.34 24.71 22.32
C LEU A 177 -1.11 24.20 22.34
N ARG A 178 -1.68 23.97 23.53
CA ARG A 178 -3.09 23.56 23.64
C ARG A 178 -4.04 24.62 23.06
N ALA A 179 -3.77 25.89 23.31
CA ALA A 179 -4.56 26.98 22.76
C ALA A 179 -4.43 27.06 21.22
N SER A 180 -3.22 26.85 20.67
CA SER A 180 -3.01 26.80 19.21
C SER A 180 -3.78 25.64 18.59
N VAL A 181 -3.63 24.43 19.12
CA VAL A 181 -4.34 23.24 18.63
C VAL A 181 -5.86 23.44 18.76
N HIS A 182 -6.35 24.02 19.84
CA HIS A 182 -7.77 24.33 19.97
C HIS A 182 -8.25 25.33 18.91
N ARG A 183 -7.47 26.38 18.61
CA ARG A 183 -7.83 27.32 17.53
C ARG A 183 -7.82 26.63 16.17
N GLU A 184 -6.76 25.91 15.84
CA GLU A 184 -6.63 25.21 14.56
C GLU A 184 -7.73 24.15 14.36
N THR A 185 -8.11 23.44 15.42
CA THR A 185 -9.20 22.45 15.37
C THR A 185 -10.57 23.12 15.19
N GLU A 186 -10.83 24.24 15.84
CA GLU A 186 -12.08 25.00 15.63
C GLU A 186 -12.13 25.64 14.24
N GLU A 187 -11.01 26.18 13.75
CA GLU A 187 -10.88 26.68 12.36
C GLU A 187 -11.13 25.56 11.34
N ALA A 188 -10.53 24.38 11.54
CA ALA A 188 -10.75 23.22 10.68
C ALA A 188 -12.21 22.74 10.70
N ARG A 189 -12.86 22.76 11.88
CA ARG A 189 -14.29 22.43 12.02
C ARG A 189 -15.19 23.45 11.33
N ALA A 190 -14.89 24.74 11.47
CA ALA A 190 -15.61 25.81 10.79
C ALA A 190 -15.50 25.66 9.26
N LEU A 191 -14.28 25.45 8.75
CA LEU A 191 -14.02 25.21 7.32
C LEU A 191 -14.77 23.96 6.81
N ALA A 192 -14.73 22.85 7.56
CA ALA A 192 -15.43 21.63 7.19
C ALA A 192 -16.95 21.84 7.13
N THR A 193 -17.50 22.61 8.08
CA THR A 193 -18.92 22.97 8.10
C THR A 193 -19.29 23.85 6.91
N GLU A 194 -18.50 24.88 6.62
CA GLU A 194 -18.70 25.76 5.46
C GLU A 194 -18.65 24.97 4.14
N LEU A 195 -17.66 24.10 3.97
CA LEU A 195 -17.52 23.26 2.79
C LEU A 195 -18.70 22.28 2.64
N SER A 196 -19.16 21.70 3.75
CA SER A 196 -20.36 20.85 3.76
C SER A 196 -21.61 21.64 3.36
N GLN A 197 -21.81 22.84 3.89
CA GLN A 197 -22.93 23.71 3.54
C GLN A 197 -22.88 24.12 2.07
N ARG A 198 -21.71 24.53 1.56
CA ARG A 198 -21.52 24.89 0.16
C ARG A 198 -21.77 23.72 -0.78
N THR A 199 -21.33 22.52 -0.39
CA THR A 199 -21.60 21.29 -1.14
C THR A 199 -23.09 20.97 -1.14
N ALA A 200 -23.77 21.11 -0.01
CA ALA A 200 -25.22 20.90 0.08
C ALA A 200 -26.00 21.91 -0.76
N GLN A 201 -25.63 23.20 -0.71
CA GLN A 201 -26.21 24.25 -1.56
C GLN A 201 -26.01 23.95 -3.04
N SER A 202 -24.79 23.62 -3.46
CA SER A 202 -24.50 23.25 -4.84
C SER A 202 -25.28 22.01 -5.29
N ARG A 203 -25.48 21.00 -4.42
CA ARG A 203 -26.35 19.85 -4.72
C ARG A 203 -27.79 20.27 -4.94
N VAL A 204 -28.35 21.14 -4.09
CA VAL A 204 -29.72 21.64 -4.23
C VAL A 204 -29.88 22.45 -5.53
N GLU A 205 -28.92 23.32 -5.84
CA GLU A 205 -28.91 24.10 -7.09
C GLU A 205 -28.85 23.18 -8.32
N LEU A 206 -27.96 22.19 -8.33
CA LEU A 206 -27.86 21.21 -9.42
C LEU A 206 -29.11 20.33 -9.54
N GLU A 207 -29.72 19.91 -8.43
CA GLU A 207 -30.96 19.15 -8.43
C GLU A 207 -32.13 20.00 -8.99
N ALA A 208 -32.19 21.29 -8.65
CA ALA A 208 -33.16 22.23 -9.20
C ALA A 208 -32.95 22.46 -10.71
N GLU A 209 -31.70 22.65 -11.16
CA GLU A 209 -31.36 22.79 -12.58
C GLU A 209 -31.70 21.53 -13.37
N LEU A 210 -31.34 20.35 -12.86
CA LEU A 210 -31.69 19.06 -13.47
C LEU A 210 -33.20 18.89 -13.60
N LYS A 211 -33.97 19.29 -12.58
CA LYS A 211 -35.43 19.26 -12.65
C LYS A 211 -35.95 20.23 -13.71
N ALA A 212 -35.47 21.48 -13.72
CA ALA A 212 -35.86 22.46 -14.72
C ALA A 212 -35.57 21.98 -16.15
N LYS A 213 -34.41 21.36 -16.39
CA LYS A 213 -34.04 20.79 -17.69
C LYS A 213 -34.90 19.58 -18.08
N ARG A 214 -35.28 18.74 -17.11
CA ARG A 214 -36.23 17.65 -17.35
C ARG A 214 -37.62 18.17 -17.71
N ASP A 215 -38.12 19.14 -16.95
CA ASP A 215 -39.44 19.75 -17.20
C ASP A 215 -39.46 20.46 -18.57
N GLU A 216 -38.38 21.18 -18.92
CA GLU A 216 -38.19 21.81 -20.24
C GLU A 216 -38.18 20.76 -21.36
N GLY A 217 -37.42 19.67 -21.20
CA GLY A 217 -37.36 18.58 -22.17
C GLY A 217 -38.68 17.83 -22.32
N GLU A 218 -39.43 17.63 -21.23
CA GLU A 218 -40.77 17.02 -21.28
C GLU A 218 -41.77 17.94 -22.00
N GLN A 219 -41.72 19.26 -21.74
CA GLN A 219 -42.53 20.23 -22.47
C GLN A 219 -42.19 20.29 -23.96
N GLU A 220 -40.91 20.26 -24.32
CA GLU A 220 -40.49 20.24 -25.72
C GLU A 220 -40.93 18.94 -26.41
N ALA A 221 -40.76 17.79 -25.74
CA ALA A 221 -41.24 16.51 -26.24
C ALA A 221 -42.76 16.49 -26.42
N LEU A 222 -43.53 17.06 -25.48
CA LEU A 222 -44.97 17.24 -25.59
C LEU A 222 -45.34 18.14 -26.78
N ARG A 223 -44.65 19.27 -26.98
CA ARG A 223 -44.90 20.16 -28.14
C ARG A 223 -44.63 19.44 -29.47
N ILE A 224 -43.52 18.72 -29.57
CA ILE A 224 -43.18 17.94 -30.76
C ILE A 224 -44.24 16.86 -30.99
N TYR A 225 -44.62 16.13 -29.95
CA TYR A 225 -45.67 15.11 -30.02
C TYR A 225 -47.01 15.69 -30.47
N GLU A 226 -47.48 16.78 -29.87
CA GLU A 226 -48.71 17.47 -30.28
C GLU A 226 -48.65 17.95 -31.73
N SER A 227 -47.50 18.49 -32.16
CA SER A 227 -47.30 18.92 -33.55
C SER A 227 -47.34 17.73 -34.53
N ALA A 228 -46.73 16.61 -34.16
CA ALA A 228 -46.73 15.38 -34.96
C ALA A 228 -48.13 14.76 -35.03
N VAL A 229 -48.87 14.76 -33.91
CA VAL A 229 -50.28 14.31 -33.88
C VAL A 229 -51.14 15.19 -34.77
N LYS A 230 -51.00 16.53 -34.71
CA LYS A 230 -51.72 17.45 -35.60
C LYS A 230 -51.39 17.19 -37.07
N GLN A 231 -50.12 17.01 -37.40
CA GLN A 231 -49.70 16.68 -38.77
C GLN A 231 -50.28 15.34 -39.23
N ALA A 232 -50.27 14.31 -38.38
CA ALA A 232 -50.86 13.01 -38.69
C ALA A 232 -52.38 13.09 -38.87
N GLN A 233 -53.08 13.88 -38.04
CA GLN A 233 -54.51 14.12 -38.16
C GLN A 233 -54.83 14.86 -39.47
N GLN A 234 -54.10 15.93 -39.80
CA GLN A 234 -54.25 16.65 -41.06
C GLN A 234 -54.01 15.74 -42.27
N ALA A 235 -52.92 14.95 -42.25
CA ALA A 235 -52.64 13.99 -43.31
C ALA A 235 -53.78 12.94 -43.45
N THR A 236 -54.37 12.52 -42.33
CA THR A 236 -55.52 11.59 -42.33
C THR A 236 -56.78 12.26 -42.87
N GLU A 237 -57.06 13.50 -42.49
CA GLU A 237 -58.19 14.27 -43.00
C GLU A 237 -58.06 14.54 -44.50
N ASP A 238 -56.88 14.94 -44.96
CA ASP A 238 -56.62 15.19 -46.38
C ASP A 238 -56.66 13.89 -47.19
N ALA A 239 -56.15 12.78 -46.64
CA ALA A 239 -56.34 11.45 -47.23
C ALA A 239 -57.83 11.07 -47.31
N ASN A 240 -58.62 11.32 -46.25
CA ASN A 240 -60.05 11.06 -46.25
C ASN A 240 -60.81 11.94 -47.27
N LYS A 241 -60.44 13.23 -47.40
CA LYS A 241 -60.98 14.11 -48.43
C LYS A 241 -60.63 13.60 -49.82
N ALA A 242 -59.38 13.24 -50.07
CA ALA A 242 -58.94 12.69 -51.35
C ALA A 242 -59.69 11.39 -51.68
N VAL A 243 -59.90 10.50 -50.71
CA VAL A 243 -60.71 9.29 -50.87
C VAL A 243 -62.17 9.62 -51.16
N ALA A 244 -62.77 10.61 -50.47
CA ALA A 244 -64.14 11.04 -50.71
C ALA A 244 -64.32 11.69 -52.09
N GLU A 245 -63.38 12.54 -52.50
CA GLU A 245 -63.34 13.15 -53.83
C GLU A 245 -63.15 12.10 -54.93
N ALA A 246 -62.22 11.16 -54.74
CA ALA A 246 -62.02 10.04 -55.64
C ALA A 246 -63.28 9.16 -55.73
N SER A 247 -63.96 8.90 -54.61
CA SER A 247 -65.22 8.15 -54.57
C SER A 247 -66.35 8.90 -55.29
N ARG A 248 -66.42 10.23 -55.14
CA ARG A 248 -67.39 11.09 -55.85
C ARG A 248 -67.13 11.08 -57.34
N LEU A 249 -65.88 11.27 -57.76
CA LEU A 249 -65.46 11.22 -59.16
C LEU A 249 -65.76 9.84 -59.76
N ALA A 250 -65.47 8.76 -59.03
CA ALA A 250 -65.79 7.41 -59.47
C ALA A 250 -67.30 7.20 -59.63
N ALA A 251 -68.13 7.72 -58.71
CA ALA A 251 -69.59 7.65 -58.82
C ALA A 251 -70.12 8.48 -60.00
N GLU A 252 -69.55 9.67 -60.25
CA GLU A 252 -69.89 10.53 -61.39
C GLU A 252 -69.53 9.85 -62.71
N LEU A 253 -68.30 9.35 -62.85
CA LEU A 253 -67.86 8.57 -64.01
C LEU A 253 -68.72 7.32 -64.21
N ASN A 254 -69.11 6.62 -63.14
CA ASN A 254 -69.99 5.46 -63.25
C ASN A 254 -71.41 5.87 -63.70
N SER A 255 -71.94 6.99 -63.21
CA SER A 255 -73.23 7.53 -63.67
C SER A 255 -73.18 7.98 -65.13
N GLU A 256 -72.09 8.63 -65.55
CA GLU A 256 -71.84 9.01 -66.94
C GLU A 256 -71.70 7.78 -67.83
N ALA A 257 -70.94 6.76 -67.40
CA ALA A 257 -70.82 5.49 -68.08
C ALA A 257 -72.18 4.79 -68.22
N GLU A 258 -73.01 4.78 -67.18
CA GLU A 258 -74.39 4.26 -67.25
C GLU A 258 -75.28 5.06 -68.20
N ARG A 259 -75.16 6.40 -68.23
CA ARG A 259 -75.88 7.25 -69.19
C ARG A 259 -75.44 6.95 -70.61
N ASN A 260 -74.15 6.95 -70.89
CA ASN A 260 -73.59 6.58 -72.18
C ASN A 260 -74.01 5.17 -72.62
N LEU A 261 -74.02 4.20 -71.70
CA LEU A 261 -74.54 2.85 -71.98
C LEU A 261 -76.04 2.85 -72.29
N ARG A 262 -76.85 3.63 -71.57
CA ARG A 262 -78.29 3.79 -71.86
C ARG A 262 -78.51 4.45 -73.22
N ASP A 263 -77.81 5.54 -73.51
CA ASP A 263 -77.91 6.27 -74.79
C ASP A 263 -77.42 5.40 -75.95
N ALA A 264 -76.34 4.65 -75.77
CA ALA A 264 -75.86 3.67 -76.75
C ALA A 264 -76.89 2.56 -76.98
N LYS A 265 -77.56 2.04 -75.93
CA LYS A 265 -78.65 1.07 -76.07
C LYS A 265 -79.86 1.63 -76.81
N VAL A 266 -80.28 2.86 -76.51
CA VAL A 266 -81.38 3.55 -77.21
C VAL A 266 -81.01 3.78 -78.67
N THR A 267 -79.80 4.26 -78.94
CA THR A 267 -79.31 4.45 -80.32
C THR A 267 -79.25 3.13 -81.06
N ALA A 268 -78.74 2.06 -80.44
CA ALA A 268 -78.74 0.72 -81.03
C ALA A 268 -80.16 0.21 -81.30
N ALA A 269 -81.11 0.45 -80.39
CA ALA A 269 -82.53 0.12 -80.58
C ALA A 269 -83.16 0.92 -81.74
N ASN A 270 -82.88 2.22 -81.84
CA ASN A 270 -83.36 3.06 -82.94
C ASN A 270 -82.77 2.63 -84.28
N VAL A 271 -81.46 2.33 -84.34
CA VAL A 271 -80.80 1.83 -85.56
C VAL A 271 -81.37 0.48 -85.97
N THR A 272 -81.63 -0.42 -85.02
CA THR A 272 -82.28 -1.71 -85.33
C THR A 272 -83.72 -1.52 -85.77
N GLU A 273 -84.49 -0.61 -85.18
CA GLU A 273 -85.84 -0.28 -85.60
C GLU A 273 -85.86 0.35 -87.00
N ASP A 274 -85.00 1.33 -87.28
CA ASP A 274 -84.88 1.96 -88.60
C ASP A 274 -84.40 0.96 -89.66
N ALA A 275 -83.46 0.06 -89.32
CA ALA A 275 -83.06 -1.04 -90.19
C ALA A 275 -84.24 -1.99 -90.46
N GLN A 276 -85.05 -2.32 -89.45
CA GLN A 276 -86.26 -3.14 -89.61
C GLN A 276 -87.33 -2.43 -90.46
N ARG A 277 -87.56 -1.13 -90.26
CA ARG A 277 -88.49 -0.33 -91.09
C ARG A 277 -88.02 -0.26 -92.53
N ASN A 278 -86.73 0.00 -92.78
CA ASN A 278 -86.15 0.03 -94.12
C ASN A 278 -86.22 -1.35 -94.79
N ALA A 279 -85.92 -2.43 -94.06
CA ALA A 279 -86.09 -3.79 -94.55
C ALA A 279 -87.56 -4.09 -94.90
N GLY A 280 -88.50 -3.68 -94.05
CA GLY A 280 -89.95 -3.79 -94.30
C GLY A 280 -90.39 -3.00 -95.54
N ASN A 281 -89.89 -1.77 -95.70
CA ASN A 281 -90.15 -0.94 -96.88
C ASN A 281 -89.59 -1.57 -98.15
N LEU A 282 -88.36 -2.10 -98.11
CA LEU A 282 -87.73 -2.79 -99.23
C LEU A 282 -88.49 -4.07 -99.61
N ILE A 283 -88.92 -4.87 -98.63
CA ILE A 283 -89.75 -6.06 -98.85
C ILE A 283 -91.07 -5.66 -99.52
N ASN A 284 -91.75 -4.62 -99.02
CA ASN A 284 -93.01 -4.16 -99.59
C ASN A 284 -92.83 -3.60 -101.00
N GLN A 285 -91.76 -2.84 -101.28
CA GLN A 285 -91.43 -2.38 -102.62
C GLN A 285 -91.11 -3.54 -103.57
N SER A 286 -90.37 -4.54 -103.09
CA SER A 286 -90.02 -5.74 -103.84
C SER A 286 -91.28 -6.57 -104.15
N ARG A 287 -92.21 -6.69 -103.19
CA ARG A 287 -93.49 -7.38 -103.38
C ARG A 287 -94.38 -6.67 -104.39
N ARG A 288 -94.49 -5.34 -104.33
CA ARG A 288 -95.21 -4.55 -105.36
C ARG A 288 -94.58 -4.69 -106.73
N ARG A 289 -93.24 -4.68 -106.84
CA ARG A 289 -92.54 -4.92 -108.11
C ARG A 289 -92.79 -6.34 -108.63
N ALA A 290 -92.78 -7.35 -107.77
CA ALA A 290 -93.09 -8.73 -108.14
C ALA A 290 -94.54 -8.88 -108.62
N GLU A 291 -95.51 -8.25 -107.96
CA GLU A 291 -96.92 -8.24 -108.38
C GLU A 291 -97.11 -7.53 -109.73
N LEU A 292 -96.42 -6.41 -109.96
CA LEU A 292 -96.42 -5.72 -111.25
C LEU A 292 -95.82 -6.57 -112.38
N LEU A 293 -94.72 -7.29 -112.09
CA LEU A 293 -94.08 -8.19 -113.04
C LEU A 293 -94.98 -9.40 -113.36
N ALA A 294 -95.61 -9.98 -112.34
CA ALA A 294 -96.56 -11.08 -112.49
C ALA A 294 -97.76 -10.66 -113.36
N ARG A 295 -98.36 -9.49 -113.09
CA ARG A 295 -99.45 -8.95 -113.91
C ARG A 295 -99.03 -8.70 -115.36
N LYS A 296 -97.81 -8.19 -115.59
CA LYS A 296 -97.28 -8.01 -116.96
C LYS A 296 -97.05 -9.34 -117.68
N ALA A 297 -96.55 -10.36 -116.98
CA ALA A 297 -96.35 -11.69 -117.54
C ALA A 297 -97.68 -12.37 -117.88
N GLU A 298 -98.70 -12.22 -117.02
CA GLU A 298 -100.05 -12.76 -117.21
C GLU A 298 -100.77 -12.09 -118.40
N ALA A 299 -100.62 -10.77 -118.55
CA ALA A 299 -101.13 -10.04 -119.72
C ALA A 299 -100.46 -10.46 -121.03
N PHE A 300 -99.15 -10.73 -121.01
CA PHE A 300 -98.40 -11.18 -122.20
C PHE A 300 -98.78 -12.62 -122.59
N ALA A 301 -98.94 -13.52 -121.62
CA ALA A 301 -99.35 -14.90 -121.86
C ALA A 301 -100.76 -14.98 -122.47
N ASN A 302 -101.70 -14.17 -121.97
CA ASN A 302 -103.05 -14.10 -122.54
C ASN A 302 -103.07 -13.54 -123.97
N ALA A 303 -102.24 -12.53 -124.27
CA ALA A 303 -102.15 -11.97 -125.62
C ALA A 303 -101.63 -13.00 -126.66
N VAL A 304 -100.67 -13.85 -126.29
CA VAL A 304 -100.12 -14.89 -127.17
C VAL A 304 -101.13 -16.02 -127.42
N ILE A 305 -101.97 -16.37 -126.43
CA ILE A 305 -103.00 -17.40 -126.59
C ILE A 305 -104.09 -16.93 -127.57
N VAL A 306 -104.53 -15.67 -127.45
CA VAL A 306 -105.58 -15.10 -128.33
C VAL A 306 -105.08 -14.97 -129.78
N ASP A 307 -103.85 -14.49 -130.00
CA ASP A 307 -103.25 -14.42 -131.35
C ASP A 307 -103.09 -15.82 -132.00
N GLY A 308 -102.74 -16.83 -131.20
CA GLY A 308 -102.67 -18.22 -131.65
C GLY A 308 -104.04 -18.78 -132.09
N GLN A 309 -105.12 -18.42 -131.41
CA GLN A 309 -106.48 -18.85 -131.74
C GLN A 309 -107.01 -18.18 -133.01
N ASP A 310 -106.75 -16.88 -133.20
CA ASP A 310 -107.15 -16.13 -134.40
C ASP A 310 -106.42 -16.56 -135.68
N ARG A 311 -105.21 -17.12 -135.54
CA ARG A 311 -104.47 -17.70 -136.68
C ARG A 311 -105.01 -19.07 -137.09
N LEU A 312 -105.51 -19.86 -136.14
CA LEU A 312 -106.09 -21.17 -136.43
C LEU A 312 -107.42 -21.05 -137.19
N ASN A 313 -108.27 -20.11 -136.77
CA ASN A 313 -109.56 -19.82 -137.43
C ASN A 313 -109.38 -19.31 -138.87
N ARG A 314 -108.29 -18.58 -139.16
CA ARG A 314 -107.97 -18.12 -140.51
C ARG A 314 -107.65 -19.28 -141.47
N TRP A 315 -106.92 -20.29 -141.01
CA TRP A 315 -106.54 -21.42 -141.87
C TRP A 315 -107.70 -22.41 -142.13
N GLU A 316 -108.67 -22.50 -141.22
CA GLU A 316 -109.93 -23.24 -141.50
C GLU A 316 -110.82 -22.51 -142.52
N SER A 317 -110.84 -21.17 -142.51
CA SER A 317 -111.56 -20.35 -143.49
C SER A 317 -110.96 -20.48 -144.89
N GLU A 318 -109.62 -20.44 -145.00
CA GLU A 318 -108.90 -20.56 -146.27
C GLU A 318 -109.01 -21.96 -146.89
N ALA A 319 -109.20 -23.01 -146.08
CA ALA A 319 -109.39 -24.38 -146.59
C ALA A 319 -110.75 -24.58 -147.29
N ASN A 320 -111.82 -23.94 -146.80
CA ASN A 320 -113.16 -24.06 -147.39
C ASN A 320 -113.30 -23.27 -148.72
N GLU A 321 -112.57 -22.15 -148.88
CA GLU A 321 -112.60 -21.38 -150.14
C GLU A 321 -111.96 -22.11 -151.32
N ILE A 322 -111.01 -23.02 -151.08
CA ILE A 322 -110.36 -23.82 -152.13
C ILE A 322 -111.30 -24.91 -152.68
N GLU A 323 -112.28 -25.37 -151.90
CA GLU A 323 -113.24 -26.40 -152.31
C GLU A 323 -114.33 -25.84 -153.25
N ASP A 324 -114.75 -24.58 -153.06
CA ASP A 324 -115.75 -23.91 -153.91
C ASP A 324 -115.19 -23.44 -155.27
N PHE A 325 -113.88 -23.13 -155.34
CA PHE A 325 -113.25 -22.74 -156.62
C PHE A 325 -113.23 -23.88 -157.65
N LEU A 326 -113.09 -25.14 -157.21
CA LEU A 326 -113.02 -26.29 -158.12
C LEU A 326 -114.38 -26.70 -158.70
N ASN A 327 -115.50 -26.36 -158.04
CA ASN A 327 -116.85 -26.62 -158.58
C ASN A 327 -117.27 -25.60 -159.65
N THR A 328 -116.71 -24.39 -159.62
CA THR A 328 -117.09 -23.30 -160.54
C THR A 328 -116.45 -23.44 -161.93
N LEU A 329 -115.27 -24.09 -162.02
CA LEU A 329 -114.58 -24.37 -163.30
C LEU A 329 -115.32 -25.40 -164.18
N LYS A 330 -116.32 -26.11 -163.66
CA LYS A 330 -117.14 -27.08 -164.40
C LYS A 330 -118.29 -26.44 -165.20
N SER A 331 -118.60 -25.15 -165.01
CA SER A 331 -119.84 -24.54 -165.50
C SER A 331 -119.72 -23.49 -166.61
N LEU A 332 -118.54 -22.99 -167.00
CA LEU A 332 -118.45 -21.91 -168.00
C LEU A 332 -117.48 -22.22 -169.16
N MET A 333 -117.62 -23.45 -169.66
CA MET A 333 -117.47 -23.76 -171.09
C MET A 333 -118.65 -23.13 -171.87
N SER A 334 -118.57 -21.85 -172.23
CA SER A 334 -119.08 -21.27 -173.49
C SER A 334 -118.96 -19.74 -173.52
N THR A 335 -118.21 -19.25 -174.50
CA THR A 335 -118.38 -17.98 -175.25
C THR A 335 -118.49 -16.64 -174.51
N GLU A 336 -117.42 -15.85 -174.63
CA GLU A 336 -117.37 -14.50 -175.24
C GLU A 336 -116.84 -13.33 -174.36
N SER A 337 -115.86 -12.59 -174.94
CA SER A 337 -115.30 -11.25 -174.63
C SER A 337 -114.52 -11.02 -173.31
N MET A 338 -113.18 -10.90 -173.31
CA MET A 338 -112.29 -9.75 -173.65
C MET A 338 -111.99 -8.80 -172.46
N VAL A 339 -110.73 -8.74 -171.98
CA VAL A 339 -109.72 -7.63 -172.17
C VAL A 339 -109.98 -6.42 -171.24
N ALA A 340 -109.05 -5.76 -170.56
CA ALA A 340 -107.60 -5.86 -170.27
C ALA A 340 -107.22 -4.67 -169.34
N ALA A 341 -105.94 -4.64 -168.93
CA ALA A 341 -105.11 -3.42 -168.74
C ALA A 341 -105.40 -2.48 -167.54
N ASP A 342 -104.49 -1.68 -166.98
CA ASP A 342 -103.03 -1.54 -166.93
C ASP A 342 -102.72 -0.36 -165.95
N GLU A 343 -101.44 -0.19 -165.56
CA GLU A 343 -100.72 0.84 -164.76
C GLU A 343 -101.31 2.24 -164.37
N THR A 344 -100.88 2.80 -163.21
CA THR A 344 -100.02 4.03 -163.03
C THR A 344 -100.00 4.66 -161.59
N LEU A 345 -98.96 5.47 -161.32
CA LEU A 345 -98.58 6.23 -160.10
C LEU A 345 -99.49 7.42 -159.71
N ALA A 346 -99.48 7.86 -158.43
CA ALA A 346 -99.28 9.27 -157.98
C ALA A 346 -99.47 9.55 -156.46
N GLN A 347 -98.89 10.68 -156.04
CA GLN A 347 -98.78 11.38 -154.74
C GLN A 347 -100.10 11.76 -154.02
N THR A 348 -100.01 12.23 -152.74
CA THR A 348 -100.66 13.44 -152.09
C THR A 348 -100.80 13.25 -150.55
N GLN A 349 -100.02 13.90 -149.65
CA GLN A 349 -100.15 15.19 -148.90
C GLN A 349 -100.85 15.19 -147.51
N LEU A 350 -100.39 16.14 -146.66
CA LEU A 350 -100.95 16.80 -145.43
C LEU A 350 -100.31 16.37 -144.08
N GLU A 351 -99.42 17.16 -143.42
CA GLU A 351 -99.55 18.45 -142.67
C GLU A 351 -100.24 18.30 -141.29
N GLY A 352 -99.80 18.89 -140.15
CA GLY A 352 -98.72 19.85 -139.84
C GLY A 352 -98.55 20.17 -138.32
N SER A 353 -97.49 20.95 -138.01
CA SER A 353 -97.34 22.12 -137.07
C SER A 353 -97.82 22.03 -135.58
N SER A 354 -97.12 22.48 -134.52
CA SER A 354 -96.42 23.78 -134.24
C SER A 354 -95.82 23.77 -132.78
N PRO A 355 -95.09 24.80 -132.26
CA PRO A 355 -93.63 24.68 -131.99
C PRO A 355 -93.10 25.22 -130.62
N SER A 356 -91.76 25.22 -130.43
CA SER A 356 -90.94 26.28 -129.76
C SER A 356 -91.03 26.39 -128.19
N ILE A 357 -90.09 26.84 -127.34
CA ILE A 357 -88.95 27.80 -127.33
C ILE A 357 -87.99 27.46 -126.15
N THR A 358 -86.74 27.97 -126.28
CA THR A 358 -85.60 28.30 -125.36
C THR A 358 -85.88 28.45 -123.85
N ASP A 359 -84.94 28.52 -122.90
CA ASP A 359 -83.55 28.99 -122.74
C ASP A 359 -82.99 28.24 -121.49
N GLY A 360 -81.71 27.96 -121.28
CA GLY A 360 -80.56 28.85 -121.40
C GLY A 360 -79.92 29.03 -120.01
N PHE A 361 -78.70 28.47 -119.85
CA PHE A 361 -77.57 28.92 -118.99
C PHE A 361 -77.81 29.09 -117.47
N ASP A 362 -76.88 28.86 -116.55
CA ASP A 362 -75.45 29.18 -116.54
C ASP A 362 -74.74 28.48 -115.35
N THR A 363 -73.51 28.01 -115.57
CA THR A 363 -72.24 28.14 -114.77
C THR A 363 -72.23 28.06 -113.22
N ASN A 364 -71.19 27.67 -112.48
CA ASN A 364 -69.72 27.64 -112.63
C ASN A 364 -69.20 26.62 -111.57
N VAL A 365 -68.21 25.74 -111.83
CA VAL A 365 -66.74 25.94 -111.78
C VAL A 365 -66.23 26.40 -110.40
N ASP A 366 -65.35 25.63 -109.73
CA ASP A 366 -63.89 25.86 -109.71
C ASP A 366 -63.16 24.87 -108.76
N TYR A 367 -61.87 24.75 -109.02
CA TYR A 367 -60.78 23.83 -108.71
C TYR A 367 -60.28 23.93 -107.24
N SER A 368 -59.28 23.22 -106.69
CA SER A 368 -58.07 22.54 -107.18
C SER A 368 -57.40 21.80 -105.98
N GLU A 369 -56.84 20.61 -106.22
CA GLU A 369 -55.49 20.08 -105.87
C GLU A 369 -54.55 20.74 -104.81
N PRO A 370 -53.41 20.12 -104.39
CA PRO A 370 -53.07 18.68 -104.20
C PRO A 370 -52.09 18.38 -103.01
N ARG A 371 -51.57 17.12 -102.97
CA ARG A 371 -50.32 16.55 -102.36
C ARG A 371 -50.43 15.94 -100.94
N ALA A 372 -49.87 14.76 -100.64
CA ALA A 372 -49.06 13.80 -101.40
C ALA A 372 -49.10 12.40 -100.72
N GLU A 373 -49.03 11.35 -101.54
CA GLU A 373 -48.67 9.97 -101.18
C GLU A 373 -47.16 9.74 -101.38
N SER A 374 -46.56 8.81 -100.62
CA SER A 374 -45.63 7.81 -101.18
C SER A 374 -45.39 6.65 -100.20
N TYR A 375 -45.39 5.44 -100.76
CA TYR A 375 -45.26 4.12 -100.14
C TYR A 375 -43.80 3.65 -99.91
N ASP A 376 -43.67 2.74 -98.93
CA ASP A 376 -42.82 1.53 -98.76
C ASP A 376 -41.38 1.42 -99.30
N ALA A 377 -40.46 0.93 -98.44
CA ALA A 377 -39.93 -0.45 -98.48
C ALA A 377 -38.99 -0.77 -97.30
N ILE A 378 -38.84 -2.07 -97.05
CA ILE A 378 -38.27 -2.83 -95.93
C ILE A 378 -36.74 -3.00 -96.04
N GLU A 379 -36.02 -3.08 -94.90
CA GLU A 379 -35.07 -4.16 -94.46
C GLU A 379 -34.19 -3.67 -93.28
N VAL A 380 -34.33 -4.25 -92.08
CA VAL A 380 -33.52 -5.28 -91.36
C VAL A 380 -32.09 -4.86 -90.91
N GLU A 381 -31.90 -4.89 -89.59
CA GLU A 381 -30.74 -5.38 -88.77
C GLU A 381 -30.55 -4.47 -87.53
N SER A 382 -30.87 -4.95 -86.30
CA SER A 382 -29.98 -5.64 -85.33
C SER A 382 -28.87 -4.71 -84.80
N TYR A 383 -28.59 -4.51 -83.51
CA TYR A 383 -28.47 -5.41 -82.35
C TYR A 383 -28.52 -4.57 -81.04
N GLU A 384 -28.82 -5.24 -79.92
CA GLU A 384 -28.27 -5.07 -78.56
C GLU A 384 -27.89 -3.66 -78.04
N ASP A 385 -28.30 -3.29 -76.82
CA ASP A 385 -27.74 -3.86 -75.59
C ASP A 385 -28.20 -3.11 -74.31
N LYS A 386 -28.04 -3.82 -73.19
CA LYS A 386 -27.89 -3.38 -71.79
C LYS A 386 -29.12 -3.19 -70.91
N LYS A 387 -29.50 -4.33 -70.32
CA LYS A 387 -29.66 -4.47 -68.86
C LYS A 387 -28.38 -4.03 -68.12
N TYR A 388 -28.52 -3.10 -67.18
CA TYR A 388 -28.19 -3.25 -65.75
C TYR A 388 -28.93 -2.17 -64.96
#